data_AF-A0A8H7CK00-F1
#
_entry.id   AF-A0A8H7CK00-F1
#
_cell.length_a   1.000
_cell.length_b   1.000
_cell.length_c   1.000
_cell.angle_alpha   90.00
_cell.angle_beta   90.00
_cell.angle_gamma   90.00
#
_symmetry.space_group_name_H-M   'P 1'
#
loop_
_entity.id
_entity.type
_entity.pdbx_description
1 polymer ?
#
loop_
_entity_poly.entity_id
_entity_poly.type
_entity_poly.pdbx_seq_one_letter_code
_entity_poly.pdbx_strand_id
1 'polypeptide(L)'
;MHPNSSPPTATYAAVTVADPQPALTCDAIKHESPARATHLRSPPKQPTRVVIRFDKTPTDQPKPVRASPLHLYKAISLALADCDIGNAALVAGVQWSRKGNLVLRPATDTCTAKLLAQQFHRIWLAIRPLLKLSEDYKCPVFETDEQWHSVVFHGVPMPPTRRAGAFSSDLVDISLQTSGASHGVLKSYSVLCRPEDFQARDSLALRVSLLSEVDAAHLIKNGGFMAGTWCRVSPYAEKLSISPPLHTP
;
A
#
# COMPACT_ATOMS: atom_id res chain seq x y z
N MET A 1 27.20 -3.36 68.30
CA MET A 1 27.02 -4.82 68.44
C MET A 1 26.41 -5.32 67.13
N HIS A 2 27.25 -5.91 66.28
CA HIS A 2 26.85 -6.47 64.98
C HIS A 2 26.45 -7.94 65.15
N PRO A 3 25.33 -8.40 64.57
CA PRO A 3 25.16 -9.81 64.30
C PRO A 3 25.63 -10.14 62.87
N ASN A 4 26.58 -11.07 62.83
CA ASN A 4 27.01 -11.83 61.65
C ASN A 4 25.83 -12.59 61.04
N SER A 5 25.66 -12.48 59.73
CA SER A 5 24.84 -13.39 58.94
C SER A 5 25.63 -13.83 57.71
N SER A 6 26.22 -15.02 57.81
CA SER A 6 26.83 -15.75 56.71
C SER A 6 25.76 -16.30 55.75
N PRO A 7 26.01 -16.33 54.43
CA PRO A 7 25.10 -16.94 53.47
C PRO A 7 25.27 -18.47 53.41
N PRO A 8 24.20 -19.25 53.18
CA PRO A 8 24.32 -20.68 52.94
C PRO A 8 24.72 -20.99 51.48
N THR A 9 25.75 -21.82 51.37
CA THR A 9 26.20 -22.54 50.17
C THR A 9 25.32 -23.76 49.93
N ALA A 10 24.79 -23.93 48.70
CA ALA A 10 24.30 -25.22 48.18
C ALA A 10 24.58 -25.23 46.67
N THR A 11 25.67 -25.86 46.22
CA THR A 11 25.83 -27.28 45.84
C THR A 11 25.07 -27.64 44.56
N TYR A 12 25.85 -27.70 43.48
CA TYR A 12 25.48 -28.23 42.17
C TYR A 12 25.14 -29.72 42.25
N ALA A 13 24.04 -30.13 41.63
CA ALA A 13 23.79 -31.52 41.27
C ALA A 13 24.01 -31.68 39.76
N ALA A 14 25.14 -32.30 39.41
CA ALA A 14 25.36 -32.85 38.08
C ALA A 14 24.54 -34.14 37.93
N VAL A 15 23.71 -34.22 36.90
CA VAL A 15 23.07 -35.47 36.48
C VAL A 15 23.72 -35.89 35.17
N THR A 16 24.44 -37.01 35.21
CA THR A 16 25.04 -37.67 34.06
C THR A 16 24.83 -39.17 34.21
N VAL A 17 23.90 -39.76 33.47
CA VAL A 17 23.73 -41.21 33.18
C VAL A 17 22.66 -41.29 32.07
N ALA A 18 22.69 -42.07 31.01
CA ALA A 18 23.69 -42.80 30.23
C ALA A 18 22.99 -43.12 28.89
N ASP A 19 23.77 -43.27 27.81
CA ASP A 19 23.30 -43.79 26.53
C ASP A 19 22.74 -45.22 26.65
N PRO A 20 21.73 -45.53 25.81
CA PRO A 20 21.81 -46.76 25.03
C PRO A 20 21.61 -46.51 23.52
N GLN A 21 22.63 -46.87 22.73
CA GLN A 21 22.49 -47.17 21.29
C GLN A 21 21.92 -48.61 21.10
N PRO A 22 21.63 -49.07 19.86
CA PRO A 22 20.55 -48.62 18.98
C PRO A 22 19.66 -49.81 18.56
N ALA A 23 18.34 -49.60 18.40
CA ALA A 23 17.53 -50.56 17.67
C ALA A 23 17.57 -50.21 16.17
N LEU A 24 18.26 -51.04 15.40
CA LEU A 24 18.16 -51.10 13.94
C LEU A 24 16.73 -51.49 13.55
N THR A 25 15.99 -50.56 12.96
CA THR A 25 14.81 -50.88 12.16
C THR A 25 14.98 -50.26 10.78
N CYS A 26 15.11 -51.15 9.80
CA CYS A 26 14.99 -50.86 8.38
C CYS A 26 13.54 -50.47 8.09
N ASP A 27 13.28 -49.18 7.84
CA ASP A 27 12.01 -48.78 7.23
C ASP A 27 12.22 -47.65 6.20
N ALA A 28 11.88 -48.01 4.97
CA ALA A 28 11.53 -47.19 3.82
C ALA A 28 12.40 -45.93 3.55
N ILE A 29 13.32 -46.08 2.59
CA ILE A 29 13.78 -44.97 1.75
C ILE A 29 12.54 -44.42 1.03
N LYS A 30 11.91 -43.38 1.61
CA LYS A 30 11.01 -42.52 0.85
C LYS A 30 11.89 -41.75 -0.12
N HIS A 31 11.78 -42.08 -1.40
CA HIS A 31 12.19 -41.20 -2.48
C HIS A 31 11.38 -39.90 -2.37
N GLU A 32 11.86 -38.95 -1.58
CA GLU A 32 11.47 -37.56 -1.72
C GLU A 32 11.95 -37.11 -3.10
N SER A 33 11.02 -37.12 -4.04
CA SER A 33 11.18 -36.41 -5.29
C SER A 33 11.59 -34.98 -4.95
N PRO A 34 12.69 -34.44 -5.50
CA PRO A 34 13.03 -33.06 -5.27
C PRO A 34 11.86 -32.24 -5.80
N ALA A 35 11.10 -31.63 -4.88
CA ALA A 35 10.10 -30.66 -5.23
C ALA A 35 10.82 -29.62 -6.07
N ARG A 36 10.57 -29.65 -7.39
CA ARG A 36 11.03 -28.61 -8.31
C ARG A 36 10.51 -27.31 -7.73
N ALA A 37 11.38 -26.56 -7.05
CA ALA A 37 11.17 -25.17 -6.77
C ALA A 37 11.04 -24.51 -8.13
N THR A 38 9.80 -24.43 -8.63
CA THR A 38 9.43 -23.48 -9.66
C THR A 38 9.77 -22.14 -9.07
N HIS A 39 10.97 -21.66 -9.36
CA HIS A 39 11.30 -20.25 -9.27
C HIS A 39 10.23 -19.55 -10.09
N LEU A 40 9.17 -19.10 -9.41
CA LEU A 40 8.25 -18.10 -9.90
C LEU A 40 9.15 -16.92 -10.22
N ARG A 41 9.57 -16.81 -11.48
CA ARG A 41 10.25 -15.63 -11.98
C ARG A 41 9.28 -14.49 -11.70
N SER A 42 9.61 -13.69 -10.69
CA SER A 42 8.89 -12.45 -10.43
C SER A 42 8.82 -11.70 -11.75
N PRO A 43 7.63 -11.29 -12.21
CA PRO A 43 7.52 -10.56 -13.45
C PRO A 43 8.44 -9.34 -13.38
N PRO A 44 9.07 -8.94 -14.51
CA PRO A 44 9.95 -7.78 -14.51
C PRO A 44 9.22 -6.58 -13.91
N LYS A 45 9.87 -5.93 -12.94
CA LYS A 45 9.33 -4.77 -12.22
C LYS A 45 8.95 -3.73 -13.27
N GLN A 46 7.64 -3.56 -13.49
CA GLN A 46 7.18 -2.55 -14.44
C GLN A 46 7.53 -1.17 -13.89
N PRO A 47 7.99 -0.24 -14.73
CA PRO A 47 8.23 1.12 -14.28
C PRO A 47 6.92 1.72 -13.77
N THR A 48 7.01 2.44 -12.65
CA THR A 48 5.86 3.15 -12.09
C THR A 48 5.27 4.09 -13.13
N ARG A 49 3.96 4.04 -13.29
CA ARG A 49 3.14 4.84 -14.21
C ARG A 49 2.37 5.89 -13.44
N VAL A 50 1.95 6.94 -14.14
CA VAL A 50 0.96 7.90 -13.62
C VAL A 50 -0.39 7.54 -14.20
N VAL A 51 -1.39 7.39 -13.34
CA VAL A 51 -2.78 7.15 -13.68
C VAL A 51 -3.55 8.42 -13.41
N ILE A 52 -4.14 8.99 -14.46
CA ILE A 52 -5.08 10.09 -14.37
C ILE A 52 -6.48 9.49 -14.26
N ARG A 53 -7.04 9.59 -13.06
CA ARG A 53 -8.38 9.12 -12.74
C ARG A 53 -9.36 10.25 -12.94
N PHE A 54 -10.19 10.10 -13.96
CA PHE A 54 -11.45 10.81 -14.02
C PHE A 54 -12.33 10.07 -13.02
N ASP A 55 -12.48 10.63 -11.81
CA ASP A 55 -13.33 10.05 -10.76
C ASP A 55 -14.70 9.65 -11.33
N LYS A 56 -15.46 8.85 -10.58
CA LYS A 56 -16.90 8.78 -10.80
C LYS A 56 -17.43 10.20 -10.62
N THR A 57 -17.51 10.91 -11.72
CA THR A 57 -18.08 12.24 -11.79
C THR A 57 -19.42 12.18 -11.08
N PRO A 58 -19.81 13.23 -10.34
CA PRO A 58 -21.22 13.43 -10.04
C PRO A 58 -22.00 13.17 -11.33
N THR A 59 -23.14 12.51 -11.25
CA THR A 59 -23.93 11.99 -12.38
C THR A 59 -24.12 13.01 -13.53
N ASP A 60 -23.93 14.30 -13.25
CA ASP A 60 -24.09 15.44 -14.14
C ASP A 60 -22.84 15.91 -14.91
N GLN A 61 -21.62 15.41 -14.65
CA GLN A 61 -20.46 15.82 -15.46
C GLN A 61 -20.21 14.90 -16.67
N PRO A 62 -19.98 15.47 -17.87
CA PRO A 62 -19.80 14.70 -19.10
C PRO A 62 -18.54 13.84 -19.02
N LYS A 63 -18.62 12.60 -19.51
CA LYS A 63 -17.46 11.70 -19.60
C LYS A 63 -16.45 12.25 -20.62
N PRO A 64 -15.14 12.09 -20.36
CA PRO A 64 -14.10 12.54 -21.30
C PRO A 64 -14.22 11.82 -22.64
N VAL A 65 -14.11 12.58 -23.73
CA VAL A 65 -14.00 12.01 -25.07
C VAL A 65 -12.63 11.36 -25.21
N ARG A 66 -12.60 10.12 -25.72
CA ARG A 66 -11.36 9.37 -25.91
C ARG A 66 -10.58 9.92 -27.09
N ALA A 67 -9.75 10.93 -26.84
CA ALA A 67 -8.78 11.43 -27.81
C ALA A 67 -7.73 10.35 -28.15
N SER A 68 -7.16 10.44 -29.35
CA SER A 68 -6.08 9.56 -29.80
C SER A 68 -4.90 9.63 -28.83
N PRO A 69 -4.34 8.48 -28.41
CA PRO A 69 -3.13 8.45 -27.56
C PRO A 69 -1.97 9.27 -28.13
N LEU A 70 -1.82 9.34 -29.45
CA LEU A 70 -0.78 10.13 -30.10
C LEU A 70 -0.98 11.64 -29.92
N HIS A 71 -2.23 12.12 -29.99
CA HIS A 71 -2.53 13.54 -29.76
C HIS A 71 -2.31 13.92 -28.30
N LEU A 72 -2.74 13.06 -27.37
CA LEU A 72 -2.50 13.25 -25.95
C LEU A 72 -1.00 13.25 -25.64
N TYR A 73 -0.26 12.30 -26.18
CA TYR A 73 1.20 12.25 -26.05
C TYR A 73 1.86 13.55 -26.52
N LYS A 74 1.58 14.01 -27.75
CA LYS A 74 2.17 15.24 -28.29
C LYS A 74 1.84 16.47 -27.44
N ALA A 75 0.59 16.63 -27.02
CA ALA A 75 0.19 17.77 -26.19
C ALA A 75 0.89 17.75 -24.81
N ILE A 76 1.01 16.58 -24.19
CA ILE A 76 1.72 16.42 -22.92
C ILE A 76 3.20 16.71 -23.09
N SER A 77 3.85 16.13 -24.11
CA SER A 77 5.27 16.36 -24.39
C SER A 77 5.57 17.85 -24.63
N LEU A 78 4.70 18.56 -25.36
CA LEU A 78 4.84 20.00 -25.58
C LEU A 78 4.66 20.80 -24.28
N ALA A 79 3.64 20.49 -23.48
CA ALA A 79 3.39 21.18 -22.21
C ALA A 79 4.50 20.96 -21.16
N LEU A 80 5.29 19.91 -21.34
CA LEU A 80 6.39 19.54 -20.48
C LEU A 80 7.77 19.89 -21.07
N ALA A 81 7.83 20.47 -22.28
CA ALA A 81 9.10 20.79 -22.95
C ALA A 81 9.92 21.83 -22.19
N ASP A 82 9.25 22.80 -21.54
CA ASP A 82 9.88 23.85 -20.74
C ASP A 82 10.16 23.41 -19.28
N CYS A 83 9.96 22.14 -18.95
CA CYS A 83 10.36 21.63 -17.65
C CYS A 83 11.87 21.34 -17.69
N ASP A 84 12.68 22.13 -16.98
CA ASP A 84 14.13 21.97 -16.78
C ASP A 84 14.54 20.70 -16.02
N ILE A 85 13.76 19.63 -16.14
CA ILE A 85 14.07 18.30 -15.62
C ILE A 85 14.97 17.61 -16.65
N GLY A 86 16.17 18.18 -16.82
CA GLY A 86 17.32 17.63 -17.56
C GLY A 86 17.02 16.99 -18.91
N ASN A 87 16.80 17.79 -19.97
CA ASN A 87 16.89 17.44 -21.42
C ASN A 87 16.28 16.10 -21.92
N ALA A 88 15.55 15.36 -21.09
CA ALA A 88 15.02 14.05 -21.41
C ALA A 88 13.50 14.14 -21.58
N ALA A 89 12.97 13.42 -22.56
CA ALA A 89 11.52 13.27 -22.70
C ALA A 89 10.95 12.71 -21.39
N LEU A 90 9.97 13.39 -20.77
CA LEU A 90 9.42 12.95 -19.48
C LEU A 90 8.38 11.83 -19.60
N VAL A 91 7.81 11.64 -20.79
CA VAL A 91 6.76 10.67 -21.08
C VAL A 91 7.20 9.81 -22.26
N ALA A 92 7.16 8.49 -22.11
CA ALA A 92 7.39 7.51 -23.18
C ALA A 92 6.14 7.30 -24.03
N GLY A 93 4.97 7.39 -23.38
CA GLY A 93 3.73 7.04 -24.02
C GLY A 93 2.51 7.28 -23.13
N VAL A 94 1.37 7.28 -23.80
CA VAL A 94 0.05 7.51 -23.22
C VAL A 94 -0.86 6.39 -23.68
N GLN A 95 -1.74 5.89 -22.82
CA GLN A 95 -2.75 4.90 -23.19
C GLN A 95 -4.02 5.08 -22.36
N TRP A 96 -5.15 4.68 -22.94
CA TRP A 96 -6.40 4.55 -22.21
C TRP A 96 -6.45 3.18 -21.53
N SER A 97 -6.81 3.17 -20.25
CA SER A 97 -7.15 1.93 -19.56
C SER A 97 -8.55 1.45 -19.95
N ARG A 98 -8.84 0.16 -19.72
CA ARG A 98 -10.19 -0.41 -19.94
C ARG A 98 -11.28 0.32 -19.14
N LYS A 99 -10.93 0.86 -17.96
CA LYS A 99 -11.82 1.60 -17.07
C LYS A 99 -12.01 3.07 -17.47
N GLY A 100 -11.40 3.52 -18.57
CA GLY A 100 -11.52 4.91 -19.05
C GLY A 100 -10.58 5.91 -18.36
N ASN A 101 -9.63 5.45 -17.53
CA ASN A 101 -8.56 6.30 -17.01
C ASN A 101 -7.45 6.48 -18.04
N LEU A 102 -6.74 7.61 -18.00
CA LEU A 102 -5.54 7.82 -18.80
C LEU A 102 -4.32 7.31 -18.03
N VAL A 103 -3.41 6.63 -18.71
CA VAL A 103 -2.18 6.10 -18.12
C VAL A 103 -0.99 6.67 -18.87
N LEU A 104 -0.15 7.40 -18.15
CA LEU A 104 1.11 7.94 -18.63
C LEU A 104 2.25 7.02 -18.22
N ARG A 105 3.13 6.71 -19.17
CA ARG A 105 4.35 5.96 -18.92
C ARG A 105 5.54 6.93 -18.91
N PRO A 106 6.30 7.05 -17.82
CA PRO A 106 7.55 7.82 -17.82
C PRO A 106 8.55 7.26 -18.84
N ALA A 107 9.38 8.11 -19.45
CA ALA A 107 10.36 7.67 -20.46
C ALA A 107 11.61 7.03 -19.87
N THR A 108 11.95 7.37 -18.63
CA THR A 108 13.12 6.84 -17.93
C THR A 108 12.76 6.46 -16.51
N ASP A 109 13.49 5.49 -15.95
CA ASP A 109 13.40 5.15 -14.52
C ASP A 109 13.88 6.32 -13.62
N THR A 110 14.66 7.25 -14.18
CA THR A 110 15.13 8.46 -13.49
C THR A 110 14.03 9.52 -13.35
N CYS A 111 13.08 9.60 -14.29
CA CYS A 111 11.90 10.42 -14.14
C CYS A 111 10.87 9.66 -13.30
N THR A 112 10.97 9.81 -11.98
CA THR A 112 10.04 9.16 -11.05
C THR A 112 8.62 9.59 -11.42
N ALA A 113 7.68 8.65 -11.55
CA ALA A 113 6.27 8.97 -11.78
C ALA A 113 5.72 10.05 -10.82
N LYS A 114 6.34 10.20 -9.64
CA LYS A 114 6.12 11.30 -8.69
C LYS A 114 6.39 12.69 -9.29
N LEU A 115 7.52 12.89 -9.99
CA LEU A 115 7.83 14.16 -10.66
C LEU A 115 6.81 14.47 -11.75
N LEU A 116 6.43 13.46 -12.55
CA LEU A 116 5.40 13.62 -13.56
C LEU A 116 4.03 13.95 -12.95
N ALA A 117 3.70 13.32 -11.81
CA ALA A 117 2.49 13.63 -11.05
C ALA A 117 2.49 15.04 -10.44
N GLN A 118 3.67 15.58 -10.05
CA GLN A 118 3.78 16.97 -9.60
C GLN A 118 3.47 17.99 -10.71
N GLN A 119 3.68 17.61 -11.98
CA GLN A 119 3.35 18.45 -13.14
C GLN A 119 1.87 18.32 -13.56
N PHE A 120 0.99 17.80 -12.69
CA PHE A 120 -0.42 17.54 -13.00
C PHE A 120 -1.14 18.75 -13.62
N HIS A 121 -0.88 19.96 -13.13
CA HIS A 121 -1.56 21.16 -13.61
C HIS A 121 -1.25 21.44 -15.09
N ARG A 122 0.03 21.35 -15.50
CA ARG A 122 0.46 21.55 -16.88
C ARG A 122 -0.13 20.47 -17.80
N ILE A 123 -0.04 19.21 -17.34
CA ILE A 123 -0.59 18.06 -18.07
C ILE A 123 -2.10 18.23 -18.25
N TRP A 124 -2.81 18.62 -17.19
CA TRP A 124 -4.25 18.80 -17.20
C TRP A 124 -4.69 19.88 -18.18
N LEU A 125 -4.06 21.06 -18.14
CA LEU A 125 -4.35 22.14 -19.08
C LEU A 125 -4.11 21.73 -20.54
N ALA A 126 -3.10 20.92 -20.80
CA ALA A 126 -2.77 20.46 -22.15
C ALA A 126 -3.80 19.44 -22.70
N ILE A 127 -4.30 18.53 -21.85
CA ILE A 127 -5.20 17.46 -22.29
C ILE A 127 -6.68 17.83 -22.19
N ARG A 128 -7.08 18.73 -21.28
CA ARG A 128 -8.49 19.09 -21.04
C ARG A 128 -9.23 19.48 -22.34
N PRO A 129 -8.68 20.34 -23.23
CA PRO A 129 -9.34 20.69 -24.49
C PRO A 129 -9.48 19.48 -25.43
N LEU A 130 -8.49 18.59 -25.45
CA LEU A 130 -8.52 17.38 -26.29
C LEU A 130 -9.60 16.38 -25.82
N LEU A 131 -9.90 16.38 -24.54
CA LEU A 131 -10.95 15.55 -23.93
C LEU A 131 -12.35 16.16 -24.07
N LYS A 132 -12.47 17.38 -24.66
CA LYS A 132 -13.72 18.16 -24.79
C LYS A 132 -14.43 18.39 -23.46
N LEU A 133 -13.65 18.65 -22.41
CA LEU A 133 -14.16 18.92 -21.07
C LEU A 133 -14.33 20.43 -20.87
N SER A 134 -15.36 20.84 -20.13
CA SER A 134 -15.61 22.24 -19.79
C SER A 134 -14.50 22.81 -18.91
N GLU A 135 -14.42 24.14 -18.82
CA GLU A 135 -13.41 24.78 -17.98
C GLU A 135 -13.62 24.50 -16.49
N ASP A 136 -14.89 24.42 -16.07
CA ASP A 136 -15.31 24.11 -14.71
C ASP A 136 -15.18 22.62 -14.36
N TYR A 137 -14.72 21.79 -15.29
CA TYR A 137 -14.54 20.36 -15.03
C TYR A 137 -13.49 20.16 -13.94
N LYS A 138 -13.87 19.40 -12.90
CA LYS A 138 -13.00 19.14 -11.75
C LYS A 138 -11.71 18.45 -12.21
N CYS A 139 -10.57 18.98 -11.79
CA CYS A 139 -9.27 18.37 -12.09
C CYS A 139 -9.27 16.89 -11.67
N PRO A 140 -8.94 15.95 -12.59
CA PRO A 140 -8.87 14.54 -12.27
C PRO A 140 -7.73 14.26 -11.28
N VAL A 141 -7.80 13.10 -10.62
CA VAL A 141 -6.77 12.71 -9.66
C VAL A 141 -5.57 12.13 -10.41
N PHE A 142 -4.37 12.65 -10.14
CA PHE A 142 -3.12 12.14 -10.67
C PHE A 142 -2.45 11.26 -9.62
N GLU A 143 -2.42 9.94 -9.85
CA GLU A 143 -1.84 8.99 -8.90
C GLU A 143 -0.69 8.22 -9.54
N THR A 144 0.34 7.89 -8.76
CA THR A 144 1.31 6.88 -9.18
C THR A 144 0.76 5.48 -8.91
N ASP A 145 0.94 4.56 -9.86
CA ASP A 145 0.58 3.14 -9.70
C ASP A 145 1.61 2.34 -8.89
N GLU A 146 2.38 3.03 -8.03
CA GLU A 146 3.34 2.40 -7.12
C GLU A 146 2.66 1.25 -6.40
N GLN A 147 3.33 0.09 -6.40
CA GLN A 147 2.86 -1.06 -5.66
C GLN A 147 2.68 -0.66 -4.19
N TRP A 148 1.53 -1.02 -3.62
CA TRP A 148 1.23 -0.75 -2.22
C TRP A 148 0.77 -2.01 -1.51
N HIS A 149 0.98 -2.02 -0.21
CA HIS A 149 0.69 -3.13 0.69
C HIS A 149 -0.30 -2.62 1.73
N SER A 150 -1.49 -3.21 1.78
CA SER A 150 -2.51 -2.81 2.74
C SER A 150 -2.48 -3.71 3.98
N VAL A 151 -2.51 -3.08 5.15
CA VAL A 151 -2.65 -3.72 6.45
C VAL A 151 -3.86 -3.16 7.19
N VAL A 152 -4.37 -3.89 8.18
CA VAL A 152 -5.46 -3.44 9.06
C VAL A 152 -4.95 -3.37 10.49
N PHE A 153 -5.10 -2.21 11.11
CA PHE A 153 -4.96 -2.02 12.55
C PHE A 153 -6.31 -2.30 13.20
N HIS A 154 -6.33 -3.19 14.19
CA HIS A 154 -7.53 -3.59 14.92
C HIS A 154 -7.56 -2.96 16.30
N GLY A 155 -8.76 -2.60 16.76
CA GLY A 155 -8.96 -2.06 18.10
C GLY A 155 -8.37 -0.66 18.28
N VAL A 156 -8.28 0.12 17.20
CA VAL A 156 -7.78 1.50 17.25
C VAL A 156 -8.77 2.34 18.07
N PRO A 157 -8.35 2.96 19.18
CA PRO A 157 -9.24 3.77 20.01
C PRO A 157 -9.89 4.90 19.24
N MET A 158 -11.16 5.14 19.52
CA MET A 158 -11.87 6.29 18.97
C MET A 158 -11.39 7.58 19.61
N PRO A 159 -11.03 8.61 18.82
CA PRO A 159 -10.71 9.92 19.36
C PRO A 159 -11.94 10.54 20.04
N PRO A 160 -11.76 11.38 21.08
CA PRO A 160 -12.86 11.90 21.91
C PRO A 160 -13.95 12.63 21.14
N THR A 161 -13.59 13.24 20.00
CA THR A 161 -14.52 13.98 19.14
C THR A 161 -15.50 13.06 18.40
N ARG A 162 -15.25 11.75 18.32
CA ARG A 162 -16.09 10.72 17.66
C ARG A 162 -16.63 11.12 16.28
N ARG A 163 -15.81 11.78 15.45
CA ARG A 163 -16.19 12.24 14.10
C ARG A 163 -15.47 11.46 12.99
N ALA A 164 -16.16 11.28 11.88
CA ALA A 164 -15.54 10.85 10.62
C ALA A 164 -14.52 11.92 10.19
N GLY A 165 -13.24 11.54 10.08
CA GLY A 165 -12.12 12.47 9.83
C GLY A 165 -11.30 12.86 11.07
N ALA A 166 -11.54 12.22 12.21
CA ALA A 166 -10.74 12.48 13.41
C ALA A 166 -9.31 11.91 13.36
N PHE A 167 -9.00 11.07 12.38
CA PHE A 167 -7.64 10.74 12.00
C PHE A 167 -7.22 11.67 10.86
N SER A 168 -6.06 12.31 10.96
CA SER A 168 -5.41 12.98 9.83
C SER A 168 -4.32 12.09 9.25
N SER A 169 -3.90 12.35 8.00
CA SER A 169 -2.75 11.66 7.39
C SER A 169 -1.52 11.76 8.27
N ASP A 170 -1.28 12.94 8.83
CA ASP A 170 -0.06 13.25 9.58
C ASP A 170 -0.04 12.47 10.90
N LEU A 171 -1.18 12.35 11.58
CA LEU A 171 -1.31 11.54 12.79
C LEU A 171 -1.07 10.06 12.52
N VAL A 172 -1.59 9.55 11.39
CA VAL A 172 -1.35 8.16 10.99
C VAL A 172 0.12 7.95 10.65
N ASP A 173 0.76 8.87 9.92
CA ASP A 173 2.17 8.76 9.54
C ASP A 173 3.09 8.82 10.77
N ILE A 174 2.83 9.73 11.73
CA ILE A 174 3.55 9.78 13.02
C ILE A 174 3.39 8.46 13.79
N SER A 175 2.19 7.89 13.80
CA SER A 175 1.91 6.62 14.48
C SER A 175 2.67 5.45 13.83
N LEU A 176 2.77 5.44 12.50
CA LEU A 176 3.58 4.46 11.76
C LEU A 176 5.07 4.59 12.06
N GLN A 177 5.60 5.82 12.10
CA GLN A 177 7.00 6.07 12.47
C GLN A 177 7.30 5.62 13.91
N THR A 178 6.38 5.86 14.84
CA THR A 178 6.46 5.37 16.23
C THR A 178 6.50 3.84 16.29
N SER A 179 5.89 3.19 15.31
CA SER A 179 5.89 1.72 15.14
C SER A 179 7.13 1.19 14.40
N GLY A 180 8.14 2.04 14.16
CA GLY A 180 9.37 1.67 13.46
C GLY A 180 9.27 1.64 11.94
N ALA A 181 8.20 2.18 11.35
CA ALA A 181 8.07 2.28 9.90
C ALA A 181 8.87 3.46 9.34
N SER A 182 9.31 3.34 8.09
CA SER A 182 10.05 4.39 7.39
C SER A 182 9.23 5.67 7.22
N HIS A 183 9.90 6.83 7.22
CA HIS A 183 9.24 8.12 6.98
C HIS A 183 8.58 8.18 5.58
N GLY A 184 7.36 8.73 5.50
CA GLY A 184 6.64 8.90 4.22
C GLY A 184 6.20 7.59 3.56
N VAL A 185 6.14 6.50 4.33
CA VAL A 185 5.69 5.19 3.84
C VAL A 185 4.17 5.12 3.64
N LEU A 186 3.41 6.00 4.30
CA LEU A 186 1.96 6.07 4.19
C LEU A 186 1.54 6.52 2.78
N LYS A 187 0.84 5.65 2.06
CA LYS A 187 0.17 6.00 0.80
C LYS A 187 -1.21 6.60 1.06
N SER A 188 -2.01 5.91 1.86
CA SER A 188 -3.38 6.31 2.20
C SER A 188 -3.87 5.51 3.40
N TYR A 189 -4.95 5.97 4.02
CA TYR A 189 -5.66 5.21 5.06
C TYR A 189 -7.16 5.35 4.84
N SER A 190 -7.92 4.38 5.37
CA SER A 190 -9.36 4.45 5.42
C SER A 190 -9.89 3.78 6.68
N VAL A 191 -10.90 4.40 7.27
CA VAL A 191 -11.60 3.85 8.44
C VAL A 191 -12.57 2.77 7.97
N LEU A 192 -12.46 1.56 8.52
CA LEU A 192 -13.34 0.43 8.21
C LEU A 192 -14.53 0.41 9.15
N CYS A 193 -15.33 1.47 9.13
CA CYS A 193 -16.55 1.61 9.91
C CYS A 193 -17.61 2.32 9.07
N ARG A 194 -18.87 1.89 9.20
CA ARG A 194 -19.97 2.63 8.60
C ARG A 194 -20.18 3.93 9.36
N PRO A 195 -20.45 5.07 8.69
CA PRO A 195 -20.67 6.36 9.33
C PRO A 195 -21.68 6.33 10.50
N GLU A 196 -22.76 5.58 10.34
CA GLU A 196 -23.82 5.41 11.34
C GLU A 196 -23.35 4.72 12.63
N ASP A 197 -22.30 3.89 12.56
CA ASP A 197 -21.79 3.13 13.71
C ASP A 197 -20.71 3.89 14.50
N PHE A 198 -20.25 5.05 14.03
CA PHE A 198 -19.12 5.78 14.63
C PHE A 198 -19.37 6.18 16.08
N GLN A 199 -20.59 6.61 16.41
CA GLN A 199 -20.87 7.09 17.77
C GLN A 199 -21.03 5.95 18.78
N ALA A 200 -21.39 4.76 18.32
CA ALA A 200 -21.67 3.59 19.16
C ALA A 200 -20.45 2.74 19.47
N ARG A 201 -19.27 3.06 18.91
CA ARG A 201 -18.05 2.26 19.05
C ARG A 201 -16.97 2.98 19.85
N ASP A 202 -16.29 2.23 20.70
CA ASP A 202 -15.12 2.72 21.44
C ASP A 202 -13.80 2.45 20.70
N SER A 203 -13.82 1.53 19.73
CA SER A 203 -12.67 1.23 18.87
C SER A 203 -13.08 0.90 17.44
N LEU A 204 -12.13 1.09 16.52
CA LEU A 204 -12.31 0.92 15.08
C LEU A 204 -11.22 0.03 14.48
N ALA A 205 -11.47 -0.40 13.25
CA ALA A 205 -10.45 -0.94 12.38
C ALA A 205 -10.01 0.12 11.36
N LEU A 206 -8.70 0.28 11.18
CA LEU A 206 -8.11 1.24 10.24
C LEU A 206 -7.35 0.46 9.17
N ARG A 207 -7.77 0.58 7.91
CA ARG A 207 -6.97 0.11 6.78
C ARG A 207 -5.90 1.16 6.48
N VAL A 208 -4.65 0.73 6.42
CA VAL A 208 -3.50 1.56 6.07
C VAL A 208 -2.82 0.96 4.85
N SER A 209 -2.56 1.77 3.84
CA SER A 209 -1.85 1.37 2.62
C SER A 209 -0.45 1.96 2.63
N LEU A 210 0.55 1.12 2.44
CA LEU A 210 1.97 1.41 2.60
C LEU A 210 2.69 1.23 1.26
N LEU A 211 3.68 2.07 0.97
CA LEU A 211 4.52 1.95 -0.23
C LEU A 211 5.62 0.88 -0.12
N SER A 212 5.84 0.34 1.08
CA SER A 212 6.92 -0.58 1.40
C SER A 212 6.36 -1.91 1.93
N GLU A 213 6.73 -3.00 1.25
CA GLU A 213 6.41 -4.36 1.68
C GLU A 213 7.08 -4.70 3.02
N VAL A 214 8.31 -4.23 3.21
CA VAL A 214 9.12 -4.49 4.42
C VAL A 214 8.44 -3.86 5.64
N ASP A 215 7.99 -2.61 5.52
CA ASP A 215 7.27 -1.92 6.59
C ASP A 215 5.92 -2.59 6.88
N ALA A 216 5.20 -3.03 5.83
CA ALA A 216 3.96 -3.78 6.00
C ALA A 216 4.18 -5.10 6.74
N ALA A 217 5.20 -5.87 6.36
CA ALA A 217 5.57 -7.13 7.02
C ALA A 217 6.02 -6.92 8.46
N HIS A 218 6.79 -5.85 8.72
CA HIS A 218 7.22 -5.46 10.07
C HIS A 218 6.01 -5.20 10.98
N LEU A 219 5.06 -4.37 10.52
CA LEU A 219 3.85 -4.06 11.27
C LEU A 219 2.98 -5.29 11.51
N ILE A 220 2.84 -6.19 10.53
CA ILE A 220 2.11 -7.45 10.71
C ILE A 220 2.76 -8.32 11.78
N LYS A 221 4.10 -8.40 11.80
CA LYS A 221 4.84 -9.24 12.74
C LYS A 221 4.81 -8.69 14.16
N ASN A 222 4.97 -7.38 14.31
CA ASN A 222 5.21 -6.73 15.60
C ASN A 222 3.99 -5.98 16.16
N GLY A 223 2.92 -5.87 15.38
CA GLY A 223 1.83 -4.93 15.67
C GLY A 223 2.24 -3.49 15.31
N GLY A 224 1.42 -2.53 15.73
CA GLY A 224 1.73 -1.13 15.51
C GLY A 224 1.03 -0.21 16.50
N PHE A 225 1.69 0.87 16.85
CA PHE A 225 1.16 1.93 17.70
C PHE A 225 0.20 2.81 16.89
N MET A 226 -0.98 3.09 17.44
CA MET A 226 -1.98 3.95 16.83
C MET A 226 -2.84 4.59 17.92
N ALA A 227 -3.06 5.91 17.83
CA ALA A 227 -3.94 6.64 18.74
C ALA A 227 -3.69 6.38 20.24
N GLY A 228 -2.42 6.28 20.64
CA GLY A 228 -2.04 6.11 22.05
C GLY A 228 -1.95 4.66 22.54
N THR A 229 -2.19 3.65 21.69
CA THR A 229 -2.11 2.24 22.10
C THR A 229 -1.46 1.34 21.06
N TRP A 230 -0.94 0.19 21.50
CA TRP A 230 -0.48 -0.87 20.63
C TRP A 230 -1.65 -1.68 20.09
N CYS A 231 -1.79 -1.67 18.77
CA CYS A 231 -2.85 -2.36 18.04
C CYS A 231 -2.31 -3.63 17.40
N ARG A 232 -3.18 -4.65 17.35
CA ARG A 232 -2.93 -5.82 16.52
C ARG A 232 -3.02 -5.42 15.05
N VAL A 233 -2.09 -5.89 14.24
CA VAL A 233 -2.09 -5.65 12.79
C VAL A 233 -2.27 -6.96 12.03
N SER A 234 -3.03 -6.95 10.95
CA SER A 234 -3.18 -8.09 10.05
C SER A 234 -3.04 -7.69 8.59
N PRO A 235 -2.69 -8.62 7.68
CA PRO A 235 -2.79 -8.38 6.25
C PRO A 235 -4.22 -7.98 5.87
N TYR A 236 -4.38 -7.00 4.99
CA TYR A 236 -5.67 -6.71 4.38
C TYR A 236 -5.87 -7.60 3.15
N ALA A 237 -6.66 -8.66 3.31
CA ALA A 237 -7.19 -9.40 2.18
C ALA A 237 -8.37 -8.61 1.60
N GLU A 238 -8.16 -7.96 0.46
CA GLU A 238 -9.28 -7.46 -0.32
C GLU A 238 -10.08 -8.68 -0.74
N LYS A 239 -11.24 -8.92 -0.10
CA LYS A 239 -12.15 -9.97 -0.52
C LYS A 239 -12.46 -9.67 -1.98
N LEU A 240 -11.93 -10.48 -2.89
CA LEU A 240 -12.36 -10.50 -4.28
C LEU A 240 -13.88 -10.60 -4.22
N SER A 241 -14.57 -9.53 -4.60
CA SER A 241 -16.01 -9.57 -4.78
C SER A 241 -16.26 -10.52 -5.94
N ILE A 242 -16.34 -11.81 -5.65
CA ILE A 242 -16.97 -12.78 -6.51
C ILE A 242 -18.41 -12.30 -6.55
N SER A 243 -18.78 -11.62 -7.64
CA SER A 243 -20.17 -11.32 -7.96
C SER A 243 -20.95 -12.62 -7.75
N PRO A 244 -22.05 -12.63 -6.99
CA PRO A 244 -22.89 -13.81 -6.95
C PRO A 244 -23.25 -14.17 -8.40
N PRO A 245 -23.21 -15.46 -8.79
CA PRO A 245 -23.64 -15.84 -10.12
C PRO A 245 -25.05 -15.31 -10.31
N LEU A 246 -25.23 -14.51 -11.35
CA LEU A 246 -26.55 -14.10 -11.82
C LEU A 246 -27.33 -15.40 -12.05
N HIS A 247 -28.31 -15.67 -11.19
CA HIS A 247 -29.35 -16.63 -11.51
C HIS A 247 -30.06 -16.09 -12.76
N THR A 248 -29.72 -16.63 -13.91
CA THR A 248 -30.61 -16.56 -15.07
C THR A 248 -31.81 -17.50 -14.82
N PRO A 249 -33.02 -17.06 -15.24
CA PRO A 249 -34.28 -17.76 -14.98
C PRO A 249 -34.35 -19.15 -15.63
#